data_AF-A0A2V5RKY2-F1
#
_entry.id   AF-A0A2V5RKY2-F1
#
_cell.length_a   1.000
_cell.length_b   1.000
_cell.length_c   1.000
_cell.angle_alpha   90.00
_cell.angle_beta   90.00
_cell.angle_gamma   90.00
#
_symmetry.space_group_name_H-M   'P 1'
#
loop_
_entity.id
_entity.type
_entity.pdbx_description
1 polymer ?
#
loop_
_entity_poly.entity_id
_entity_poly.type
_entity_poly.pdbx_seq_one_letter_code
_entity_poly.pdbx_strand_id
1 'polypeptide(L)'
;LIEYGHALGRAHTGDLDGARKAIARMQQLRDATKDPKFDYFKNHLDLQMQAASAWVAASEGKKNEAIEMLRRAADAEDILGKHPVSPGAFVPIREQLGSMLLEVGQAKEAQREFEAALKVYPGRFRGLYGAARAAEQIGDKENASRYYAKLATQTAKSSGSRDELNHVREFLSAEGKAADSNDVVSPRE
;
A
#
# COMPACT_ATOMS: atom_id res chain seq x y z
N LEU A 1 15.55 4.22 7.46
CA LEU A 1 14.17 3.83 7.85
C LEU A 1 13.45 4.92 8.67
N ILE A 2 14.01 5.43 9.77
CA ILE A 2 13.36 6.47 10.60
C ILE A 2 12.96 7.69 9.76
N GLU A 3 13.89 8.26 9.00
CA GLU A 3 13.62 9.45 8.18
C GLU A 3 12.60 9.20 7.06
N TYR A 4 12.50 7.97 6.57
CA TYR A 4 11.50 7.62 5.57
C TYR A 4 10.09 7.66 6.17
N GLY A 5 9.92 7.14 7.39
CA GLY A 5 8.68 7.28 8.15
C GLY A 5 8.32 8.73 8.44
N HIS A 6 9.31 9.57 8.81
CA HIS A 6 9.09 11.00 8.99
C HIS A 6 8.65 11.69 7.70
N ALA A 7 9.31 11.40 6.57
CA ALA A 7 8.98 12.00 5.29
C ALA A 7 7.53 11.69 4.87
N LEU A 8 7.13 10.41 4.93
CA LEU A 8 5.77 9.99 4.60
C LEU A 8 4.74 10.59 5.56
N GLY A 9 4.96 10.47 6.88
CA GLY A 9 4.04 10.98 7.88
C GLY A 9 3.79 12.47 7.73
N ARG A 10 4.87 13.25 7.54
CA ARG A 10 4.78 14.71 7.36
C ARG A 10 4.10 15.11 6.06
N ALA A 11 4.37 14.40 4.96
CA ALA A 11 3.65 14.62 3.70
C ALA A 11 2.14 14.42 3.90
N HIS A 12 1.73 13.31 4.54
CA HIS A 12 0.32 13.02 4.81
C HIS A 12 -0.36 14.03 5.74
N THR A 13 0.37 14.65 6.68
CA THR A 13 -0.17 15.67 7.59
C THR A 13 -0.02 17.10 7.06
N GLY A 14 0.50 17.29 5.84
CA GLY A 14 0.68 18.61 5.22
C GLY A 14 1.92 19.40 5.66
N ASP A 15 2.82 18.82 6.46
CA ASP A 15 4.12 19.43 6.80
C ASP A 15 5.14 19.18 5.68
N LEU A 16 4.95 19.86 4.55
CA LEU A 16 5.77 19.63 3.36
C LEU A 16 7.24 20.06 3.56
N ASP A 17 7.47 21.14 4.30
CA ASP A 17 8.83 21.57 4.63
C ASP A 17 9.55 20.56 5.50
N GLY A 18 8.86 20.03 6.50
CA GLY A 18 9.40 18.96 7.33
C GLY A 18 9.61 17.65 6.56
N ALA A 19 8.75 17.32 5.59
CA ALA A 19 8.94 16.17 4.71
C ALA A 19 10.19 16.34 3.82
N ARG A 20 10.38 17.51 3.20
CA ARG A 20 11.57 17.82 2.39
C ARG A 20 12.85 17.78 3.22
N LYS A 21 12.83 18.26 4.47
CA LYS A 21 13.97 18.15 5.41
C LYS A 21 14.32 16.70 5.71
N ALA A 22 13.32 15.83 5.93
CA ALA A 22 13.55 14.40 6.14
C ALA A 22 14.15 13.73 4.89
N ILE A 23 13.65 14.05 3.70
CA ILE A 23 14.23 13.58 2.42
C ILE A 23 15.68 14.04 2.27
N ALA A 24 15.97 15.31 2.56
CA ALA A 24 17.35 15.82 2.54
C ALA A 24 18.26 15.10 3.56
N ARG A 25 17.73 14.68 4.70
CA ARG A 25 18.48 13.85 5.66
C ARG A 25 18.74 12.44 5.12
N MET A 26 17.77 11.82 4.45
CA MET A 26 17.96 10.54 3.76
C MET A 26 19.06 10.64 2.71
N GLN A 27 19.08 11.73 1.95
CA GLN A 27 20.10 12.02 0.94
C GLN A 27 21.51 12.06 1.55
N GLN A 28 21.68 12.78 2.67
CA GLN A 28 22.95 12.81 3.40
C GLN A 28 23.39 11.42 3.88
N LEU A 29 22.45 10.59 4.36
CA LEU A 29 22.75 9.23 4.83
C LEU A 29 23.20 8.32 3.69
N ARG A 30 22.58 8.44 2.51
CA ARG A 30 23.01 7.73 1.30
C ARG A 30 24.45 8.09 0.93
N ASP A 31 24.76 9.38 0.97
CA ASP A 31 26.07 9.92 0.54
C ASP A 31 27.18 9.75 1.57
N ALA A 32 26.83 9.39 2.81
CA ALA A 32 27.79 9.21 3.89
C ALA A 32 28.76 8.04 3.67
N THR A 33 28.48 7.15 2.71
CA THR A 33 29.37 6.05 2.36
C THR A 33 29.50 5.85 0.85
N LYS A 34 30.73 5.63 0.40
CA LYS A 34 31.07 5.26 -0.99
C LYS A 34 31.43 3.78 -1.12
N ASP A 35 31.34 3.02 -0.04
CA ASP A 35 31.72 1.61 -0.02
C ASP A 35 30.68 0.78 -0.81
N PRO A 36 31.09 0.07 -1.88
CA PRO A 36 30.19 -0.70 -2.73
C PRO A 36 29.37 -1.76 -1.99
N LYS A 37 29.84 -2.23 -0.83
CA LYS A 37 29.08 -3.21 -0.03
C LYS A 37 27.72 -2.68 0.44
N PHE A 38 27.52 -1.36 0.43
CA PHE A 38 26.26 -0.72 0.79
C PHE A 38 25.40 -0.34 -0.43
N ASP A 39 25.80 -0.66 -1.66
CA ASP A 39 25.10 -0.20 -2.86
C ASP A 39 23.64 -0.64 -2.91
N TYR A 40 23.31 -1.86 -2.47
CA TYR A 40 21.91 -2.27 -2.32
C TYR A 40 21.13 -1.31 -1.42
N PHE A 41 21.66 -0.97 -0.25
CA PHE A 41 20.98 -0.11 0.73
C PHE A 41 20.89 1.33 0.24
N LYS A 42 21.90 1.82 -0.48
CA LYS A 42 21.89 3.14 -1.11
C LYS A 42 20.82 3.21 -2.19
N ASN A 43 20.79 2.23 -3.09
CA ASN A 43 19.77 2.15 -4.14
C ASN A 43 18.35 2.02 -3.53
N HIS A 44 18.19 1.20 -2.49
CA HIS A 44 16.90 1.10 -1.80
C HIS A 44 16.49 2.43 -1.14
N LEU A 45 17.45 3.16 -0.54
CA LEU A 45 17.20 4.46 0.05
C LEU A 45 16.87 5.52 -1.01
N ASP A 46 17.50 5.48 -2.19
CA ASP A 46 17.14 6.32 -3.33
C ASP A 46 15.69 6.12 -3.76
N LEU A 47 15.24 4.87 -3.86
CA LEU A 47 13.84 4.57 -4.20
C LEU A 47 12.86 5.05 -3.12
N GLN A 48 13.22 4.92 -1.85
CA GLN A 48 12.43 5.48 -0.74
C GLN A 48 12.35 7.02 -0.82
N MET A 49 13.44 7.70 -1.19
CA MET A 49 13.41 9.15 -1.39
C MET A 49 12.52 9.56 -2.56
N GLN A 50 12.55 8.80 -3.66
CA GLN A 50 11.66 9.03 -4.81
C GLN A 50 10.19 8.85 -4.42
N ALA A 51 9.85 7.77 -3.69
CA ALA A 51 8.50 7.55 -3.20
C ALA A 51 8.03 8.65 -2.23
N ALA A 52 8.87 9.06 -1.29
CA ALA A 52 8.56 10.17 -0.39
C ALA A 52 8.36 11.49 -1.14
N SER A 53 9.19 11.76 -2.15
CA SER A 53 9.06 12.95 -3.00
C SER A 53 7.76 12.94 -3.80
N ALA A 54 7.30 11.76 -4.25
CA ALA A 54 6.01 11.62 -4.90
C ALA A 54 4.84 11.98 -3.97
N TRP A 55 4.89 11.58 -2.69
CA TRP A 55 3.87 11.98 -1.71
C TRP A 55 3.90 13.49 -1.41
N VAL A 56 5.07 14.12 -1.41
CA VAL A 56 5.16 15.59 -1.33
C VAL A 56 4.49 16.22 -2.55
N ALA A 57 4.78 15.76 -3.76
CA ALA A 57 4.16 16.26 -4.99
C ALA A 57 2.63 16.06 -4.99
N ALA A 58 2.14 14.90 -4.55
CA ALA A 58 0.71 14.65 -4.41
C ALA A 58 0.04 15.63 -3.44
N SER A 59 0.71 15.94 -2.33
CA SER A 59 0.23 16.89 -1.32
C SER A 59 0.26 18.34 -1.81
N GLU A 60 1.07 18.65 -2.83
CA GLU A 60 1.05 19.91 -3.58
C GLU A 60 -0.02 19.96 -4.69
N GLY A 61 -0.87 18.92 -4.79
CA GLY A 61 -1.91 18.81 -5.81
C GLY A 61 -1.45 18.19 -7.14
N LYS A 62 -0.17 17.80 -7.26
CA LYS A 62 0.41 17.22 -8.48
C LYS A 62 0.23 15.70 -8.53
N LYS A 63 -1.00 15.22 -8.36
CA LYS A 63 -1.29 13.79 -8.21
C LYS A 63 -0.85 12.94 -9.41
N ASN A 64 -1.03 13.41 -10.64
CA ASN A 64 -0.60 12.67 -11.83
C ASN A 64 0.93 12.52 -11.90
N GLU A 65 1.67 13.57 -11.57
CA GLU A 65 3.14 13.51 -11.50
C GLU A 65 3.59 12.53 -10.41
N ALA A 66 2.96 12.59 -9.25
CA ALA A 66 3.23 11.68 -8.15
C ALA A 66 2.98 10.21 -8.51
N ILE A 67 1.91 9.90 -9.24
CA ILE A 67 1.62 8.56 -9.74
C ILE A 67 2.73 8.07 -10.66
N GLU A 68 3.19 8.90 -11.61
CA GLU A 68 4.28 8.54 -12.51
C GLU A 68 5.64 8.39 -11.81
N MET A 69 5.87 9.15 -10.75
CA MET A 69 7.03 8.96 -9.88
C MET A 69 6.96 7.64 -9.12
N LEU A 70 5.81 7.33 -8.50
CA LEU A 70 5.61 6.07 -7.78
C LEU A 70 5.67 4.85 -8.70
N ARG A 71 5.15 4.95 -9.93
CA ARG A 71 5.22 3.86 -10.93
C ARG A 71 6.67 3.53 -11.27
N ARG A 72 7.47 4.54 -11.64
CA ARG A 72 8.90 4.34 -11.93
C ARG A 72 9.67 3.80 -10.73
N ALA A 73 9.39 4.31 -9.53
CA ALA A 73 10.05 3.86 -8.31
C ALA A 73 9.65 2.42 -7.93
N ALA A 74 8.38 2.04 -8.13
CA ALA A 74 7.89 0.68 -7.92
C ALA A 74 8.55 -0.32 -8.87
N ASP A 75 8.62 0.01 -10.17
CA ASP A 75 9.27 -0.85 -11.15
C ASP A 75 10.77 -1.02 -10.83
N ALA A 76 11.44 0.05 -10.38
CA ALA A 76 12.83 -0.03 -9.94
C ALA A 76 13.01 -0.81 -8.61
N GLU A 77 12.05 -0.75 -7.69
CA GLU A 77 12.08 -1.56 -6.44
C GLU A 77 11.91 -3.05 -6.74
N ASP A 78 11.05 -3.40 -7.71
CA ASP A 78 10.89 -4.77 -8.17
C ASP A 78 12.18 -5.32 -8.79
N ILE A 79 12.86 -4.50 -9.61
CA ILE A 79 14.17 -4.87 -10.21
C ILE A 79 15.23 -5.03 -9.13
N LEU A 80 15.26 -4.12 -8.14
CA LEU A 80 16.20 -4.20 -7.02
C LEU A 80 15.95 -5.46 -6.17
N GLY A 81 14.68 -5.84 -6.04
CA GLY A 81 14.25 -7.03 -5.33
C GLY A 81 14.48 -6.96 -3.81
N LYS A 82 14.02 -8.01 -3.11
CA LYS A 82 14.22 -8.13 -1.66
C LYS A 82 15.61 -8.70 -1.37
N HIS A 83 16.46 -7.96 -0.66
CA HIS A 83 17.74 -8.51 -0.19
C HIS A 83 17.56 -9.73 0.73
N PRO A 84 18.42 -10.78 0.63
CA PRO A 84 18.28 -12.01 1.41
C PRO A 84 18.20 -11.79 2.92
N VAL A 85 19.04 -10.90 3.46
CA VAL A 85 19.07 -10.58 4.90
C VAL A 85 18.20 -9.40 5.31
N SER A 86 17.49 -8.76 4.36
CA SER A 86 16.56 -7.68 4.70
C SER A 86 15.21 -8.25 5.15
N PRO A 87 14.60 -7.68 6.22
CA PRO A 87 13.24 -8.04 6.64
C PRO A 87 12.17 -7.67 5.59
N GLY A 88 12.54 -6.96 4.51
CA GLY A 88 11.64 -6.53 3.44
C GLY A 88 11.45 -5.01 3.40
N ALA A 89 10.76 -4.52 2.36
CA ALA A 89 10.45 -3.10 2.27
C ALA A 89 9.53 -2.65 3.42
N PHE A 90 9.86 -1.51 4.03
CA PHE A 90 9.09 -0.97 5.15
C PHE A 90 7.66 -0.61 4.72
N VAL A 91 7.53 0.17 3.64
CA VAL A 91 6.28 0.42 2.92
C VAL A 91 6.56 0.14 1.44
N PRO A 92 6.20 -1.04 0.91
CA PRO A 92 6.43 -1.38 -0.49
C PRO A 92 5.86 -0.29 -1.41
N ILE A 93 6.61 0.11 -2.44
CA ILE A 93 6.23 1.23 -3.30
C ILE A 93 4.98 0.88 -4.11
N ARG A 94 4.77 -0.38 -4.48
CA ARG A 94 3.50 -0.84 -5.08
C ARG A 94 2.28 -0.67 -4.16
N GLU A 95 2.41 -0.86 -2.84
CA GLU A 95 1.31 -0.57 -1.91
C GLU A 95 1.00 0.94 -1.88
N GLN A 96 2.02 1.79 -1.99
CA GLN A 96 1.85 3.24 -2.02
C GLN A 96 1.19 3.71 -3.32
N LEU A 97 1.65 3.18 -4.46
CA LEU A 97 1.04 3.44 -5.76
C LEU A 97 -0.42 3.00 -5.78
N GLY A 98 -0.73 1.79 -5.31
CA GLY A 98 -2.11 1.31 -5.19
C GLY A 98 -2.98 2.23 -4.32
N SER A 99 -2.43 2.73 -3.20
CA SER A 99 -3.15 3.67 -2.33
C SER A 99 -3.44 4.99 -3.03
N MET A 100 -2.46 5.56 -3.74
CA MET A 100 -2.64 6.81 -4.49
C MET A 100 -3.62 6.65 -5.65
N LEU A 101 -3.59 5.51 -6.35
CA LEU A 101 -4.52 5.18 -7.42
C LEU A 101 -5.97 5.06 -6.90
N LEU A 102 -6.18 4.47 -5.72
CA LEU A 102 -7.48 4.46 -5.06
C LEU A 102 -7.98 5.89 -4.76
N GLU A 103 -7.11 6.77 -4.27
CA GLU A 103 -7.48 8.17 -3.98
C GLU A 103 -7.93 8.97 -5.21
N VAL A 104 -7.47 8.59 -6.40
CA VAL A 104 -7.87 9.23 -7.67
C VAL A 104 -8.94 8.44 -8.43
N GLY A 105 -9.52 7.40 -7.81
CA GLY A 105 -10.61 6.60 -8.41
C GLY A 105 -10.15 5.59 -9.46
N GLN A 106 -8.85 5.33 -9.60
CA GLN A 106 -8.28 4.33 -10.50
C GLN A 106 -8.20 2.96 -9.82
N ALA A 107 -9.35 2.46 -9.37
CA ALA A 107 -9.44 1.27 -8.54
C ALA A 107 -8.94 -0.01 -9.24
N LYS A 108 -9.19 -0.14 -10.54
CA LYS A 108 -8.75 -1.31 -11.32
C LYS A 108 -7.23 -1.40 -11.39
N GLU A 109 -6.57 -0.28 -11.62
CA GLU A 109 -5.12 -0.17 -11.60
C GLU A 109 -4.59 -0.40 -10.18
N ALA A 110 -5.22 0.21 -9.17
CA ALA A 110 -4.84 0.02 -7.78
C ALA A 110 -4.83 -1.45 -7.34
N GLN A 111 -5.86 -2.21 -7.72
CA GLN A 111 -5.95 -3.64 -7.42
C GLN A 111 -4.72 -4.40 -7.95
N ARG A 112 -4.29 -4.11 -9.19
CA ARG A 112 -3.11 -4.75 -9.79
C ARG A 112 -1.83 -4.45 -9.00
N GLU A 113 -1.68 -3.23 -8.53
CA GLU A 113 -0.50 -2.83 -7.75
C GLU A 113 -0.47 -3.52 -6.37
N PHE A 114 -1.61 -3.60 -5.68
CA PHE A 114 -1.70 -4.34 -4.42
C PHE A 114 -1.48 -5.84 -4.61
N GLU A 115 -2.03 -6.43 -5.67
CA GLU A 115 -1.81 -7.84 -6.01
C GLU A 115 -0.34 -8.13 -6.32
N ALA A 116 0.34 -7.24 -7.05
CA ALA A 116 1.77 -7.35 -7.31
C ALA A 116 2.58 -7.26 -6.01
N ALA A 117 2.25 -6.33 -5.11
CA ALA A 117 2.88 -6.24 -3.80
C ALA A 117 2.67 -7.52 -2.96
N LEU A 118 1.46 -8.08 -2.96
CA LEU A 118 1.10 -9.29 -2.20
C LEU A 118 1.80 -10.57 -2.72
N LYS A 119 2.23 -10.61 -3.98
CA LYS A 119 3.07 -11.70 -4.50
C LYS A 119 4.44 -11.74 -3.82
N VAL A 120 5.02 -10.56 -3.55
CA VAL A 120 6.33 -10.43 -2.89
C VAL A 120 6.20 -10.50 -1.37
N TYR A 121 5.15 -9.88 -0.83
CA TYR A 121 4.91 -9.75 0.60
C TYR A 121 3.52 -10.29 0.98
N PRO A 122 3.33 -11.62 0.98
CA PRO A 122 2.03 -12.22 1.28
C PRO A 122 1.60 -11.91 2.71
N GLY A 123 0.29 -11.66 2.90
CA GLY A 123 -0.28 -11.43 4.23
C GLY A 123 -0.01 -10.05 4.82
N ARG A 124 0.50 -9.08 4.05
CA ARG A 124 0.58 -7.69 4.53
C ARG A 124 -0.81 -7.10 4.67
N PHE A 125 -1.11 -6.58 5.85
CA PHE A 125 -2.42 -5.99 6.19
C PHE A 125 -2.83 -4.91 5.18
N ARG A 126 -1.94 -3.95 4.89
CA ARG A 126 -2.23 -2.85 3.95
C ARG A 126 -2.46 -3.35 2.53
N GLY A 127 -1.65 -4.28 2.05
CA GLY A 127 -1.84 -4.92 0.75
C GLY A 127 -3.18 -5.64 0.64
N LEU A 128 -3.55 -6.44 1.64
CA LEU A 128 -4.83 -7.15 1.66
C LEU A 128 -6.03 -6.20 1.71
N TYR A 129 -5.99 -5.20 2.60
CA TYR A 129 -7.07 -4.21 2.73
C TYR A 129 -7.20 -3.35 1.47
N GLY A 130 -6.09 -2.87 0.92
CA GLY A 130 -6.08 -2.10 -0.32
C GLY A 130 -6.61 -2.88 -1.53
N ALA A 131 -6.19 -4.13 -1.69
CA ALA A 131 -6.71 -5.02 -2.74
C ALA A 131 -8.23 -5.26 -2.58
N ALA A 132 -8.70 -5.46 -1.36
CA ALA A 132 -10.13 -5.65 -1.08
C ALA A 132 -10.95 -4.41 -1.43
N ARG A 133 -10.50 -3.22 -0.98
CA ARG A 133 -11.13 -1.93 -1.29
C ARG A 133 -11.17 -1.65 -2.79
N ALA A 134 -10.10 -1.96 -3.49
CA ALA A 134 -10.01 -1.80 -4.93
C ALA A 134 -11.00 -2.72 -5.67
N ALA A 135 -11.03 -4.00 -5.30
CA ALA A 135 -11.97 -4.98 -5.84
C ALA A 135 -13.43 -4.57 -5.56
N GLU A 136 -13.73 -4.09 -4.35
CA GLU A 136 -15.04 -3.59 -3.96
C GLU A 136 -15.50 -2.40 -4.82
N GLN A 137 -14.62 -1.40 -5.04
CA GLN A 137 -14.93 -0.22 -5.85
C GLN A 137 -15.21 -0.54 -7.32
N ILE A 138 -14.64 -1.61 -7.86
CA ILE A 138 -14.91 -2.05 -9.24
C ILE A 138 -16.04 -3.09 -9.34
N GLY A 139 -16.68 -3.45 -8.22
CA GLY A 139 -17.77 -4.43 -8.18
C GLY A 139 -17.33 -5.90 -8.22
N ASP A 140 -16.04 -6.18 -8.04
CA ASP A 140 -15.49 -7.53 -8.00
C ASP A 140 -15.66 -8.13 -6.59
N LYS A 141 -16.90 -8.55 -6.32
CA LYS A 141 -17.30 -9.08 -5.01
C LYS A 141 -16.51 -10.32 -4.60
N GLU A 142 -16.18 -11.20 -5.55
CA GLU A 142 -15.46 -12.43 -5.26
C GLU A 142 -14.06 -12.12 -4.71
N ASN A 143 -13.31 -11.24 -5.38
CA ASN A 143 -11.98 -10.86 -4.92
C ASN A 143 -12.04 -10.02 -3.64
N ALA A 144 -13.02 -9.11 -3.51
CA ALA A 144 -13.22 -8.33 -2.29
C ALA A 144 -13.46 -9.25 -1.08
N SER A 145 -14.41 -10.18 -1.18
CA SER A 145 -14.70 -11.18 -0.15
C SER A 145 -13.48 -12.03 0.18
N ARG A 146 -12.73 -12.49 -0.83
CA ARG A 146 -11.51 -13.29 -0.62
C ARG A 146 -10.44 -12.53 0.18
N TYR A 147 -10.18 -11.27 -0.14
CA TYR A 147 -9.17 -10.48 0.56
C TYR A 147 -9.62 -10.07 1.97
N TYR A 148 -10.87 -9.65 2.14
CA TYR A 148 -11.42 -9.32 3.45
C TYR A 148 -11.51 -10.52 4.38
N ALA A 149 -11.88 -11.71 3.88
CA ALA A 149 -11.88 -12.94 4.68
C ALA A 149 -10.46 -13.29 5.17
N LYS A 150 -9.45 -13.19 4.30
CA LYS A 150 -8.03 -13.39 4.70
C LYS A 150 -7.62 -12.40 5.80
N LEU A 151 -8.01 -11.13 5.67
CA LEU A 151 -7.71 -10.11 6.66
C LEU A 151 -8.42 -10.39 7.99
N ALA A 152 -9.70 -10.79 7.95
CA ALA A 152 -10.46 -11.16 9.12
C ALA A 152 -9.83 -12.35 9.86
N THR A 153 -9.40 -13.40 9.15
CA THR A 153 -8.66 -14.52 9.72
C THR A 153 -7.34 -14.06 10.37
N GLN A 154 -6.58 -13.22 9.68
CA GLN A 154 -5.31 -12.68 10.19
C GLN A 154 -5.50 -11.87 11.48
N THR A 155 -6.63 -11.18 11.61
CA THR A 155 -6.94 -10.30 12.74
C THR A 155 -7.97 -10.86 13.72
N ALA A 156 -8.26 -12.17 13.68
CA ALA A 156 -9.33 -12.78 14.47
C ALA A 156 -9.17 -12.58 16.00
N LYS A 157 -7.94 -12.44 16.49
CA LYS A 157 -7.62 -12.18 17.91
C LYS A 157 -7.56 -10.69 18.26
N SER A 158 -7.77 -9.80 17.30
CA SER A 158 -7.75 -8.35 17.53
C SER A 158 -9.05 -7.91 18.19
N SER A 159 -8.95 -7.35 19.40
CA SER A 159 -10.03 -6.63 20.06
C SER A 159 -10.11 -5.16 19.62
N GLY A 160 -9.35 -4.76 18.59
CA GLY A 160 -9.18 -3.37 18.21
C GLY A 160 -10.36 -2.76 17.46
N SER A 161 -10.57 -1.46 17.67
CA SER A 161 -11.57 -0.59 17.05
C SER A 161 -11.07 0.11 15.79
N ARG A 162 -10.11 -0.48 15.06
CA ARG A 162 -9.60 0.12 13.82
C ARG A 162 -10.71 0.22 12.79
N ASP A 163 -10.84 1.37 12.14
CA ASP A 163 -11.88 1.61 11.13
C ASP A 163 -11.83 0.60 9.99
N GLU A 164 -10.63 0.17 9.58
CA GLU A 164 -10.47 -0.85 8.55
C GLU A 164 -11.07 -2.19 8.99
N LEU A 165 -10.95 -2.55 10.27
CA LEU A 165 -11.52 -3.79 10.80
C LEU A 165 -13.04 -3.69 10.98
N ASN A 166 -13.55 -2.51 11.31
CA ASN A 166 -15.00 -2.27 11.32
C ASN A 166 -15.58 -2.45 9.92
N HIS A 167 -14.94 -1.85 8.91
CA HIS A 167 -15.32 -1.98 7.51
C HIS A 167 -15.32 -3.44 7.03
N VAL A 168 -14.28 -4.21 7.37
CA VAL A 168 -14.19 -5.64 7.02
C VAL A 168 -15.38 -6.43 7.61
N ARG A 169 -15.74 -6.18 8.87
CA ARG A 169 -16.86 -6.88 9.53
C ARG A 169 -18.20 -6.49 8.91
N GLU A 170 -18.40 -5.22 8.60
CA GLU A 170 -19.60 -4.71 7.95
C GLU A 170 -19.79 -5.35 6.57
N PHE A 171 -18.74 -5.35 5.74
CA PHE A 171 -18.75 -5.95 4.40
C PHE A 171 -19.11 -7.45 4.47
N LEU A 172 -18.42 -8.22 5.31
CA LEU A 172 -18.65 -9.67 5.42
C LEU A 172 -20.05 -10.00 5.97
N SER A 173 -20.58 -9.17 6.88
CA SER A 173 -21.93 -9.34 7.40
C SER A 173 -23.00 -9.06 6.34
N ALA A 174 -22.76 -8.08 5.46
CA ALA A 174 -23.66 -7.75 4.36
C ALA A 174 -23.68 -8.86 3.30
N GLU A 175 -22.53 -9.42 2.93
CA GLU A 175 -22.44 -10.53 1.98
C GLU A 175 -23.05 -11.82 2.55
N GLY A 176 -22.88 -12.11 3.84
CA GLY A 176 -23.53 -13.25 4.49
C GLY A 176 -25.07 -13.17 4.43
N LYS A 177 -25.64 -11.99 4.73
CA LYS A 177 -27.09 -11.76 4.62
C LYS A 177 -27.60 -11.86 3.19
N ALA A 178 -26.81 -11.39 2.22
CA ALA A 178 -27.16 -11.50 0.80
C ALA A 178 -27.20 -12.97 0.34
N ALA A 179 -26.23 -13.78 0.77
CA ALA A 179 -26.21 -15.22 0.49
C ALA A 179 -27.43 -15.94 1.10
N ASP A 180 -27.72 -15.71 2.39
CA ASP A 180 -28.89 -16.29 3.08
C ASP A 180 -30.22 -15.88 2.40
N SER A 181 -30.33 -14.64 1.91
CA SER A 181 -31.53 -14.17 1.22
C SER A 181 -31.74 -14.80 -0.16
N ASN A 182 -30.67 -15.10 -0.90
CA ASN A 182 -30.76 -15.77 -2.19
C ASN A 182 -31.12 -17.25 -2.05
N ASP A 183 -30.69 -17.92 -0.98
CA ASP A 183 -31.05 -19.30 -0.68
C ASP A 183 -32.52 -19.47 -0.28
N VAL A 184 -33.13 -18.46 0.36
CA VAL A 184 -34.56 -18.46 0.73
C VAL A 184 -35.48 -18.19 -0.48
N VAL A 185 -34.98 -17.56 -1.54
CA VAL A 185 -35.78 -17.16 -2.71
C VAL A 185 -35.81 -18.23 -3.80
N SER A 186 -35.05 -19.33 -3.71
CA SER A 186 -35.12 -20.45 -4.67
C SER A 186 -36.34 -21.35 -4.39
N PRO A 187 -37.44 -21.27 -5.15
CA PRO A 187 -38.54 -22.22 -5.01
C PRO A 187 -38.08 -23.52 -5.67
N ARG A 188 -38.23 -24.63 -4.94
CA ARG A 188 -38.18 -25.97 -5.55
C ARG A 188 -39.28 -26.05 -6.62
N GLU A 189 -38.89 -26.02 -7.89
CA GLU A 189 -39.69 -26.51 -9.01
C GLU A 189 -39.32 -27.96 -9.33
#